data_AF-A0A9X2FJS2-F1
#
_entry.id   AF-A0A9X2FJS2-F1
#
_cell.length_a   1.000
_cell.length_b   1.000
_cell.length_c   1.000
_cell.angle_alpha   90.00
_cell.angle_beta   90.00
_cell.angle_gamma   90.00
#
_symmetry.space_group_name_H-M   'P 1'
#
loop_
_entity.id
_entity.type
_entity.pdbx_description
1 polymer ?
#
loop_
_entity_poly.entity_id
_entity_poly.type
_entity_poly.pdbx_seq_one_letter_code
_entity_poly.pdbx_strand_id
1 'polypeptide(L)'
;MGIRVCCPSCGSVYELPEAWGNMPAGCECGALIRVPAPQAVQMPTETNEPDSASDAIGDDNPFARFPAPLHPSQVISPLARRLIVGGAVLIAVLITAVIIASYLVADLP
;
A
#
# COMPACT_ATOMS: atom_id res chain seq x y z
N MET A 1 -18.85 -4.78 -12.95
CA MET A 1 -18.76 -3.32 -13.12
C MET A 1 -17.31 -2.91 -12.82
N GLY A 2 -16.89 -1.66 -12.98
CA GLY A 2 -15.49 -1.25 -12.77
C GLY A 2 -15.33 -0.39 -11.51
N ILE A 3 -14.20 -0.51 -10.81
CA ILE A 3 -13.86 0.34 -9.68
C ILE A 3 -12.99 1.50 -10.20
N ARG A 4 -13.41 2.73 -9.96
CA ARG A 4 -12.64 3.93 -10.29
C ARG A 4 -11.78 4.34 -9.11
N VAL A 5 -10.48 4.45 -9.34
CA VAL A 5 -9.49 4.79 -8.31
C VAL A 5 -8.71 6.01 -8.77
N CYS A 6 -8.62 7.02 -7.92
CA CYS A 6 -7.80 8.20 -8.15
C CYS A 6 -6.46 8.06 -7.43
N CYS A 7 -5.36 8.38 -8.10
CA CYS A 7 -4.05 8.42 -7.48
C CYS A 7 -3.88 9.70 -6.64
N PRO A 8 -3.62 9.62 -5.33
CA PRO A 8 -3.38 10.82 -4.51
C PRO A 8 -2.06 11.53 -4.82
N SER A 9 -1.13 10.87 -5.53
CA SER A 9 0.19 11.44 -5.85
C SER A 9 0.24 12.20 -7.17
N CYS A 10 -0.57 11.82 -8.16
CA CYS A 10 -0.56 12.46 -9.49
C CYS A 10 -1.94 12.86 -10.01
N GLY A 11 -3.02 12.49 -9.33
CA GLY A 11 -4.40 12.82 -9.72
C GLY A 11 -4.95 11.99 -10.88
N SER A 12 -4.19 11.03 -11.42
CA SER A 12 -4.66 10.15 -12.51
C SER A 12 -5.80 9.24 -12.02
N VAL A 13 -6.82 9.08 -12.86
CA VAL A 13 -7.98 8.21 -12.59
C VAL A 13 -7.85 6.92 -13.39
N TYR A 14 -7.94 5.79 -12.71
CA TYR A 14 -7.85 4.45 -13.30
C TYR A 14 -9.15 3.69 -13.08
N GLU A 15 -9.56 2.92 -14.09
CA GLU A 15 -10.73 2.07 -14.02
C GLU A 15 -10.25 0.61 -13.99
N LEU A 16 -10.34 -0.01 -12.82
CA LEU A 16 -9.87 -1.37 -12.57
C LEU A 16 -11.05 -2.35 -12.51
N PRO A 17 -10.85 -3.61 -12.91
CA PRO A 17 -11.87 -4.63 -12.71
C PRO A 17 -12.06 -4.93 -11.22
N GLU A 18 -13.29 -5.26 -10.82
CA GLU A 18 -13.67 -5.53 -9.42
C GLU A 18 -12.83 -6.61 -8.73
N ALA A 19 -12.27 -7.54 -9.53
CA ALA A 19 -11.34 -8.55 -9.05
C ALA A 19 -10.10 -7.98 -8.35
N TRP A 20 -9.76 -6.71 -8.59
CA TRP A 20 -8.63 -6.02 -7.99
C TRP A 20 -8.97 -5.33 -6.65
N GLY A 21 -10.22 -5.43 -6.21
CA GLY A 21 -10.63 -4.94 -4.89
C GLY A 21 -9.75 -5.52 -3.78
N ASN A 22 -9.36 -4.67 -2.82
CA ASN A 22 -8.43 -5.01 -1.73
C ASN A 22 -6.99 -5.35 -2.15
N MET A 23 -6.64 -5.27 -3.44
CA MET A 23 -5.26 -5.44 -3.89
C MET A 23 -4.53 -4.10 -4.01
N PRO A 24 -3.22 -4.09 -3.74
CA PRO A 24 -2.38 -2.94 -4.05
C PRO A 24 -2.23 -2.80 -5.58
N ALA A 25 -2.59 -1.64 -6.12
CA ALA A 25 -2.35 -1.28 -7.51
C ALA A 25 -1.18 -0.30 -7.60
N GLY A 26 -0.28 -0.53 -8.56
CA GLY A 26 0.77 0.42 -8.90
C GLY A 26 0.24 1.51 -9.81
N CYS A 27 0.48 2.77 -9.45
CA CYS A 27 0.28 3.89 -10.35
C CYS A 27 1.51 4.11 -11.24
N GLU A 28 1.34 4.68 -12.43
CA GLU A 28 2.45 5.03 -13.33
C GLU A 28 3.44 6.04 -12.71
N CYS A 29 2.99 6.85 -11.75
CA CYS A 29 3.88 7.72 -10.98
C CYS A 29 4.77 6.96 -9.97
N GLY A 30 4.59 5.65 -9.83
CA GLY A 30 5.32 4.79 -8.90
C GLY A 30 4.73 4.73 -7.48
N ALA A 31 3.59 5.37 -7.23
CA ALA A 31 2.86 5.26 -5.97
C ALA A 31 2.05 3.95 -5.91
N LEU A 32 2.04 3.29 -4.74
CA LEU A 32 1.10 2.20 -4.48
C LEU A 32 -0.22 2.78 -3.95
N ILE A 33 -1.31 2.50 -4.66
CA ILE A 33 -2.66 2.88 -4.25
C ILE A 33 -3.38 1.61 -3.77
N ARG A 34 -4.09 1.70 -2.66
CA ARG A 34 -4.99 0.62 -2.26
C ARG A 34 -6.29 0.76 -3.04
N VAL A 35 -6.62 -0.25 -3.84
CA VAL A 35 -7.91 -0.32 -4.52
C VAL A 35 -8.96 -0.61 -3.44
N PRO A 36 -9.92 0.31 -3.18
CA PRO A 36 -10.99 0.03 -2.24
C PRO A 36 -11.73 -1.21 -2.73
N ALA A 37 -12.09 -2.11 -1.81
CA ALA A 37 -12.98 -3.21 -2.13
C ALA A 37 -14.22 -2.64 -2.83
N PRO A 38 -14.80 -3.34 -3.83
CA PRO A 38 -16.13 -3.03 -4.25
C PRO A 38 -17.02 -3.20 -3.01
N GLN A 39 -17.38 -2.09 -2.38
CA GLN A 39 -18.35 -2.13 -1.30
C GLN A 39 -19.62 -2.61 -1.99
N ALA A 40 -20.03 -3.84 -1.69
CA ALA A 40 -21.42 -4.22 -1.90
C ALA A 40 -22.21 -3.09 -1.25
N VAL A 41 -22.94 -2.32 -2.06
CA VAL A 41 -23.76 -1.21 -1.58
C VAL A 41 -24.80 -1.84 -0.68
N GLN A 42 -24.48 -1.97 0.60
CA GLN A 42 -25.48 -2.10 1.63
C GLN A 42 -26.11 -0.72 1.62
N MET A 43 -27.30 -0.64 1.01
CA MET A 43 -28.17 0.53 1.12
C MET A 43 -28.13 0.97 2.58
N PRO A 44 -27.87 2.26 2.86
CA PRO A 44 -27.95 2.73 4.23
C PRO A 44 -29.37 2.45 4.71
N THR A 45 -29.52 1.49 5.61
CA THR A 45 -30.72 1.38 6.42
C THR A 45 -30.75 2.65 7.25
N GLU A 46 -31.55 3.58 6.77
CA GLU A 46 -31.94 4.80 7.43
C GLU A 46 -32.71 4.42 8.70
N THR A 47 -32.00 4.06 9.76
CA THR A 47 -32.58 4.03 11.11
C THR A 47 -32.57 5.45 11.63
N ASN A 48 -33.54 6.23 11.15
CA ASN A 48 -34.11 7.33 11.91
C ASN A 48 -34.68 6.76 13.21
N GLU A 49 -34.24 7.23 14.37
CA GLU A 49 -35.07 7.43 15.59
C GLU A 49 -34.25 8.06 16.73
N PRO A 50 -34.89 8.76 17.69
CA PRO A 50 -34.69 10.19 17.88
C PRO A 50 -34.01 10.55 19.21
N ASP A 51 -33.67 11.84 19.32
CA ASP A 51 -33.31 12.55 20.55
C ASP A 51 -33.93 11.97 21.83
N SER A 52 -33.07 11.50 22.71
CA SER A 52 -33.35 11.52 24.15
C SER A 52 -32.17 12.18 24.84
N ALA A 53 -32.33 13.49 25.02
CA ALA A 53 -31.67 14.22 26.08
C ALA A 53 -31.91 13.52 27.42
N SER A 54 -30.84 13.26 28.17
CA SER A 54 -30.76 13.69 29.57
C SER A 54 -29.49 13.17 30.26
N ASP A 55 -28.73 14.14 30.76
CA ASP A 55 -28.14 14.16 32.09
C ASP A 55 -26.85 13.37 32.40
N ALA A 56 -25.82 14.19 32.59
CA ALA A 56 -24.96 14.25 33.79
C ALA A 56 -23.95 13.11 34.00
N ILE A 57 -22.66 13.48 34.01
CA ILE A 57 -21.79 13.55 35.19
C ILE A 57 -20.35 13.68 34.67
N GLY A 58 -19.62 14.66 35.21
CA GLY A 58 -18.29 15.02 34.78
C GLY A 58 -17.24 13.95 35.04
N ASP A 59 -16.23 13.95 34.19
CA ASP A 59 -14.94 13.34 34.47
C ASP A 59 -13.86 14.21 33.80
N ASP A 60 -13.60 15.36 34.42
CA ASP A 60 -12.38 16.14 34.21
C ASP A 60 -11.19 15.27 34.65
N ASN A 61 -10.71 14.39 33.78
CA ASN A 61 -9.47 13.67 34.00
C ASN A 61 -8.31 14.41 33.31
N PRO A 62 -7.50 15.21 34.04
CA PRO A 62 -6.37 15.94 33.48
C PRO A 62 -5.20 15.03 33.04
N PHE A 63 -5.27 13.72 33.26
CA PHE A 63 -4.20 12.76 32.95
C PHE A 63 -4.40 11.94 31.66
N ALA A 64 -5.46 12.16 30.89
CA ALA A 64 -5.62 11.49 29.59
C ALA A 64 -4.70 12.04 28.47
N ARG A 65 -3.73 12.91 28.80
CA ARG A 65 -2.61 13.26 27.91
C ARG A 65 -1.52 12.19 28.01
N PHE A 66 -1.82 11.00 27.53
CA PHE A 66 -0.75 10.10 27.11
C PHE A 66 -0.17 10.65 25.80
N PRO A 67 1.14 10.91 25.71
CA PRO A 67 1.75 11.22 24.43
C PRO A 67 1.53 10.02 23.51
N ALA A 68 1.06 10.30 22.29
CA ALA A 68 0.86 9.31 21.25
C ALA A 68 2.09 8.38 21.17
N PRO A 69 1.90 7.06 20.95
CA PRO A 69 3.03 6.17 20.70
C PRO A 69 3.78 6.73 19.49
N LEU A 70 5.04 7.13 19.71
CA LEU A 70 5.99 7.41 18.65
C LEU A 70 6.20 6.09 17.90
N HIS A 71 5.32 5.82 16.94
CA HIS A 71 5.54 4.78 15.96
C HIS A 71 6.83 5.19 15.25
N PRO A 72 7.92 4.41 15.34
CA PRO A 72 9.08 4.65 14.50
C PRO A 72 8.58 4.39 13.09
N SER A 73 8.20 5.48 12.43
CA SER A 73 7.94 5.53 11.02
C SER A 73 9.28 5.13 10.38
N GLN A 74 9.45 3.82 10.17
CA GLN A 74 10.49 3.27 9.31
C GLN A 74 10.12 3.65 7.89
N VAL A 75 10.23 4.95 7.61
CA VAL A 75 10.28 5.51 6.27
C VAL A 75 11.66 5.15 5.75
N ILE A 76 11.87 3.87 5.46
CA ILE A 76 12.97 3.47 4.59
C ILE A 76 12.65 4.13 3.26
N SER A 77 13.38 5.20 2.96
CA SER A 77 13.17 6.04 1.78
C SER A 77 12.97 5.15 0.55
N PRO A 78 11.95 5.41 -0.29
CA PRO A 78 11.66 4.58 -1.46
C PRO A 78 12.84 4.46 -2.43
N LEU A 79 13.79 5.40 -2.38
CA LEU A 79 15.07 5.38 -3.06
C LEU A 79 15.98 4.20 -2.63
N ALA A 80 16.06 3.90 -1.34
CA ALA A 80 16.86 2.79 -0.82
C ALA A 80 16.30 1.43 -1.27
N ARG A 81 14.97 1.31 -1.35
CA ARG A 81 14.31 0.07 -1.80
C ARG A 81 14.57 -0.20 -3.29
N ARG A 82 14.62 0.83 -4.14
CA ARG A 82 14.95 0.70 -5.56
C ARG A 82 16.43 0.31 -5.79
N LEU A 83 17.34 0.85 -4.98
CA LEU A 83 18.76 0.47 -5.03
C LEU A 83 18.99 -0.99 -4.63
N ILE A 84 18.28 -1.50 -3.62
CA ILE A 84 18.41 -2.90 -3.19
C ILE A 84 17.89 -3.86 -4.26
N VAL A 85 16.71 -3.57 -4.85
CA VAL A 85 16.12 -4.43 -5.90
C VAL A 85 16.95 -4.37 -7.18
N GLY A 86 17.39 -3.17 -7.61
CA GLY A 86 18.24 -3.02 -8.80
C GLY A 86 19.60 -3.70 -8.63
N GLY A 87 20.23 -3.56 -7.45
CA GLY A 87 21.48 -4.21 -7.12
C GLY A 87 21.37 -5.73 -7.10
N ALA A 88 20.31 -6.28 -6.49
CA ALA A 88 20.09 -7.72 -6.44
C ALA A 88 19.90 -8.33 -7.84
N VAL A 89 19.15 -7.65 -8.73
CA VAL A 89 18.96 -8.10 -10.11
C VAL A 89 20.28 -8.05 -10.91
N LEU A 90 21.06 -6.97 -10.77
CA LEU A 90 22.36 -6.85 -11.43
C LEU A 90 23.31 -7.96 -10.99
N ILE A 91 23.37 -8.24 -9.68
CA ILE A 91 24.21 -9.31 -9.11
C ILE A 91 23.77 -10.68 -9.66
N ALA A 92 22.46 -10.96 -9.68
CA ALA A 92 21.94 -12.22 -10.21
C ALA A 92 22.34 -12.41 -11.69
N VAL A 93 22.18 -11.37 -12.52
CA VAL A 93 22.57 -11.40 -13.94
C VAL A 93 24.07 -11.64 -14.11
N LEU A 94 24.91 -10.97 -13.32
CA LEU A 94 26.37 -11.16 -13.34
C LEU A 94 26.75 -12.59 -12.97
N ILE A 95 26.16 -13.15 -11.91
CA ILE A 95 26.42 -14.53 -11.48
C ILE A 95 26.02 -15.50 -12.60
N THR A 96 24.83 -15.34 -13.18
CA THR A 96 24.37 -16.20 -14.29
C THR A 96 25.30 -16.11 -15.50
N ALA A 97 25.75 -14.92 -15.88
CA ALA A 97 26.68 -14.72 -16.99
C ALA A 97 28.03 -15.42 -16.75
N VAL A 98 28.59 -15.32 -15.53
CA VAL A 98 29.84 -16.00 -15.16
C VAL A 98 29.69 -17.52 -15.21
N ILE A 99 28.56 -18.04 -14.71
CA ILE A 99 28.27 -19.48 -14.76
C ILE A 99 28.22 -19.96 -16.21
N ILE A 100 27.47 -19.27 -17.08
CA ILE A 100 27.37 -19.61 -18.50
C ILE A 100 28.74 -19.57 -19.18
N ALA A 101 29.53 -18.51 -18.95
CA ALA A 101 30.87 -18.40 -19.51
C ALA A 101 31.79 -19.55 -19.03
N SER A 102 31.67 -19.96 -17.77
CA SER A 102 32.43 -21.08 -17.21
C SER A 102 32.06 -22.40 -17.89
N TYR A 103 30.77 -22.64 -18.14
CA TYR A 103 30.32 -23.82 -18.89
C TYR A 103 30.80 -23.79 -20.34
N LEU A 104 30.75 -22.64 -21.02
CA LEU A 104 31.24 -22.51 -22.39
C LEU A 104 32.75 -22.75 -22.51
N VAL A 105 33.53 -22.31 -21.53
CA VAL A 105 34.98 -22.56 -21.48
C VAL A 105 35.27 -24.04 -21.18
N ALA A 106 34.45 -24.69 -20.34
CA ALA A 106 34.61 -26.11 -20.02
C ALA A 106 34.20 -27.04 -21.18
N ASP A 107 33.39 -26.57 -22.12
CA ASP A 107 32.91 -27.33 -23.30
C ASP A 107 33.87 -27.22 -24.51
N LEU A 108 34.97 -26.47 -24.40
CA LEU A 108 36.02 -26.42 -25.41
C LEU A 108 37.00 -27.59 -25.20
N PRO A 109 37.05 -28.58 -26.12
CA PRO A 109 37.93 -29.75 -26.03
C PRO A 109 39.42 -29.42 -26.26
#